data_AF-A0A267BA43-F1
#
_entry.id   AF-A0A267BA43-F1
#
_cell.length_a   1.000
_cell.length_b   1.000
_cell.length_c   1.000
_cell.angle_alpha   90.00
_cell.angle_beta   90.00
_cell.angle_gamma   90.00
#
_symmetry.space_group_name_H-M   'P 1'
#
loop_
_entity.id
_entity.type
_entity.pdbx_description
1 polymer ?
#
loop_
_entity_poly.entity_id
_entity_poly.type
_entity_poly.pdbx_seq_one_letter_code
_entity_poly.pdbx_strand_id
1 'polypeptide(L)'
;MSTLDEADRREYYRIEDMIALEITPLSALEAASSEVLQDESPLFNLLSELHLSEFESQHLLRQISERDRTLSSYLKTLNKRVELLSQIVAQTVLGQIGELQPVMLSEGGIEFHHPHPCPAGSHLSVKLVLMPQALGLLLRARVVDCQAHAGDYRINTEFESLTDTQRQLLARYILQKQAQARRLAREQQTSAPE
;
A
#
# COMPACT_ATOMS: atom_id res chain seq x y z
N MET A 1 28.24 -15.46 0.75
CA MET A 1 27.66 -14.15 0.42
C MET A 1 27.54 -13.38 1.73
N SER A 2 28.03 -12.15 1.77
CA SER A 2 28.15 -11.38 3.03
C SER A 2 26.77 -10.96 3.51
N THR A 3 26.51 -11.06 4.81
CA THR A 3 25.28 -10.59 5.47
C THR A 3 25.02 -9.08 5.27
N LEU A 4 26.06 -8.31 4.96
CA LEU A 4 25.99 -6.90 4.59
C LEU A 4 25.27 -6.68 3.24
N ASP A 5 25.47 -7.58 2.26
CA ASP A 5 24.80 -7.52 0.94
C ASP A 5 23.30 -7.83 1.04
N GLU A 6 22.92 -8.70 1.99
CA GLU A 6 21.50 -9.00 2.28
C GLU A 6 20.82 -7.87 3.05
N ALA A 7 21.51 -7.23 4.00
CA ALA A 7 21.01 -6.08 4.73
C ALA A 7 20.79 -4.88 3.79
N ASP A 8 21.79 -4.55 2.95
CA ASP A 8 21.68 -3.48 1.95
C ASP A 8 20.56 -3.78 0.92
N ARG A 9 20.40 -5.04 0.48
CA ARG A 9 19.26 -5.43 -0.38
C ARG A 9 17.91 -5.30 0.32
N ARG A 10 17.82 -5.58 1.61
CA ARG A 10 16.58 -5.41 2.40
C ARG A 10 16.24 -3.94 2.62
N GLU A 11 17.24 -3.08 2.74
CA GLU A 11 17.06 -1.62 2.78
C GLU A 11 16.66 -1.05 1.42
N TYR A 12 17.11 -1.65 0.31
CA TYR A 12 16.86 -1.16 -1.04
C TYR A 12 15.37 -1.10 -1.44
N TYR A 13 14.49 -1.90 -0.81
CA TYR A 13 13.06 -1.97 -1.15
C TYR A 13 12.13 -1.47 -0.03
N ARG A 14 12.66 -0.67 0.91
CA ARG A 14 11.87 -0.01 1.96
C ARG A 14 11.69 1.47 1.67
N ILE A 15 10.57 2.01 2.12
CA ILE A 15 10.30 3.45 2.14
C ILE A 15 9.76 3.85 3.51
N GLU A 16 10.11 5.05 3.93
CA GLU A 16 9.37 5.79 4.96
C GLU A 16 8.20 6.51 4.28
N ASP A 17 7.02 6.46 4.91
CA ASP A 17 5.83 7.13 4.39
C ASP A 17 4.82 7.48 5.47
N MET A 18 3.89 8.38 5.14
CA MET A 18 2.71 8.69 5.95
C MET A 18 1.49 8.03 5.31
N ILE A 19 0.95 7.00 5.96
CA ILE A 19 -0.15 6.18 5.43
C ILE A 19 -1.31 6.21 6.42
N ALA A 20 -2.53 6.35 5.90
CA ALA A 20 -3.74 6.20 6.70
C ALA A 20 -3.94 4.70 6.92
N LEU A 21 -3.91 4.28 8.19
CA LEU A 21 -3.76 2.89 8.57
C LEU A 21 -4.79 2.54 9.65
N GLU A 22 -5.50 1.43 9.44
CA GLU A 22 -6.36 0.82 10.43
C GLU A 22 -5.96 -0.65 10.58
N ILE A 23 -5.78 -1.06 11.83
CA ILE A 23 -5.26 -2.38 12.21
C ILE A 23 -6.30 -3.10 13.04
N THR A 24 -6.73 -4.26 12.55
CA THR A 24 -7.73 -5.08 13.24
C THR A 24 -7.16 -6.49 13.45
N PRO A 25 -7.03 -6.96 14.70
CA PRO A 25 -6.64 -8.34 14.97
C PRO A 25 -7.63 -9.33 14.35
N LEU A 26 -7.13 -10.34 13.66
CA LEU A 26 -7.95 -11.41 13.09
C LEU A 26 -8.19 -12.50 14.12
N SER A 27 -9.40 -13.05 14.13
CA SER A 27 -9.70 -14.29 14.84
C SER A 27 -8.97 -15.48 14.20
N ALA A 28 -8.82 -16.58 14.93
CA ALA A 28 -8.19 -17.79 14.42
C ALA A 28 -8.89 -18.35 13.17
N LEU A 29 -10.21 -18.16 13.04
CA LEU A 29 -10.98 -18.60 11.88
C LEU A 29 -10.67 -17.73 10.65
N GLU A 30 -10.62 -16.41 10.82
CA GLU A 30 -10.31 -15.47 9.74
C GLU A 30 -8.86 -15.61 9.28
N ALA A 31 -7.93 -15.86 10.21
CA ALA A 31 -6.53 -16.12 9.92
C ALA A 31 -6.33 -17.42 9.12
N ALA A 32 -7.10 -18.47 9.42
CA ALA A 32 -7.03 -19.75 8.73
C ALA A 32 -7.81 -19.78 7.40
N SER A 33 -8.70 -18.82 7.16
CA SER A 33 -9.47 -18.73 5.93
C SER A 33 -8.56 -18.44 4.72
N SER A 34 -8.89 -18.99 3.55
CA SER A 34 -8.28 -18.58 2.27
C SER A 34 -9.16 -17.60 1.48
N GLU A 35 -10.32 -17.23 2.03
CA GLU A 35 -11.22 -16.27 1.39
C GLU A 35 -10.62 -14.87 1.38
N VAL A 36 -11.06 -14.06 0.43
CA VAL A 36 -10.66 -12.65 0.34
C VAL A 36 -11.16 -11.94 1.59
N LEU A 37 -10.28 -11.18 2.27
CA LEU A 37 -10.69 -10.35 3.39
C LEU A 37 -11.76 -9.35 2.93
N GLN A 38 -12.76 -9.14 3.77
CA GLN A 38 -13.73 -8.06 3.61
C GLN A 38 -13.68 -7.16 4.83
N ASP A 39 -13.64 -5.86 4.59
CA ASP A 39 -13.77 -4.84 5.61
C ASP A 39 -15.24 -4.65 5.99
N GLU A 40 -15.52 -4.20 7.21
CA GLU A 40 -16.89 -3.87 7.62
C GLU A 40 -17.48 -2.71 6.80
N SER A 41 -16.64 -1.81 6.28
CA SER A 41 -17.06 -0.71 5.39
C SER A 41 -17.23 -1.20 3.95
N PRO A 42 -18.46 -1.22 3.41
CA PRO A 42 -18.69 -1.57 2.01
C PRO A 42 -18.01 -0.58 1.05
N LEU A 43 -17.88 0.69 1.45
CA LEU A 43 -17.23 1.72 0.64
C LEU A 43 -15.73 1.43 0.46
N PHE A 44 -15.06 0.93 1.49
CA PHE A 44 -13.64 0.59 1.38
C PHE A 44 -13.42 -0.65 0.50
N ASN A 45 -14.29 -1.66 0.63
CA ASN A 45 -14.24 -2.84 -0.22
C ASN A 45 -14.38 -2.46 -1.70
N LEU A 46 -15.36 -1.60 -2.03
CA LEU A 46 -15.55 -1.08 -3.40
C LEU A 46 -14.35 -0.27 -3.90
N LEU A 47 -13.75 0.58 -3.05
CA LEU A 47 -12.56 1.34 -3.40
C LEU A 47 -11.37 0.42 -3.71
N SER A 48 -11.16 -0.59 -2.88
CA SER A 48 -10.09 -1.58 -3.07
C SER A 48 -10.31 -2.38 -4.36
N GLU A 49 -11.53 -2.87 -4.59
CA GLU A 49 -11.89 -3.60 -5.82
C GLU A 49 -11.71 -2.75 -7.08
N LEU A 50 -12.10 -1.47 -7.02
CA LEU A 50 -11.95 -0.53 -8.13
C LEU A 50 -10.48 -0.37 -8.53
N HIS A 51 -9.59 -0.18 -7.57
CA HIS A 51 -8.16 -0.02 -7.85
C HIS A 51 -7.49 -1.30 -8.36
N LEU A 52 -7.89 -2.46 -7.83
CA LEU A 52 -7.42 -3.76 -8.34
C LEU A 52 -7.86 -3.94 -9.80
N SER A 53 -9.14 -3.70 -10.10
CA SER A 53 -9.70 -3.79 -11.46
C SER A 53 -9.05 -2.80 -12.43
N GLU A 54 -8.81 -1.56 -12.00
CA GLU A 54 -8.09 -0.56 -12.78
C GLU A 54 -6.69 -1.06 -13.16
N PHE A 55 -5.95 -1.62 -12.19
CA PHE A 55 -4.61 -2.14 -12.41
C PHE A 55 -4.60 -3.30 -13.42
N GLU A 56 -5.51 -4.26 -13.28
CA GLU A 56 -5.62 -5.41 -14.17
C GLU A 56 -5.95 -5.00 -15.62
N SER A 57 -6.76 -3.96 -15.79
CA SER A 57 -7.16 -3.45 -17.11
C SER A 57 -6.01 -2.79 -17.91
N GLN A 58 -4.89 -2.41 -17.25
CA GLN A 58 -3.82 -1.64 -17.88
C GLN A 58 -3.14 -2.39 -19.03
N HIS A 59 -3.05 -3.72 -18.96
CA HIS A 59 -2.49 -4.50 -20.07
C HIS A 59 -3.39 -4.50 -21.30
N LEU A 60 -4.71 -4.61 -21.11
CA LEU A 60 -5.70 -4.57 -22.20
C LEU A 60 -5.66 -3.21 -22.92
N LEU A 61 -5.56 -2.12 -22.17
CA LEU A 61 -5.45 -0.78 -22.76
C LEU A 61 -4.18 -0.62 -23.60
N ARG A 62 -3.05 -1.26 -23.21
CA ARG A 62 -1.82 -1.29 -24.01
C ARG A 62 -2.04 -2.03 -25.34
N GLN A 63 -2.65 -3.21 -25.32
CA GLN A 63 -2.97 -3.98 -26.53
C GLN A 63 -3.92 -3.22 -27.47
N ILE A 64 -4.93 -2.52 -26.93
CA ILE A 64 -5.84 -1.69 -27.73
C ILE A 64 -5.08 -0.52 -28.37
N SER A 65 -4.15 0.09 -27.64
CA SER A 65 -3.34 1.22 -28.12
C SER A 65 -2.47 0.88 -29.33
N GLU A 66 -2.06 -0.38 -29.48
CA GLU A 66 -1.31 -0.87 -30.63
C GLU A 66 -2.18 -0.97 -31.90
N ARG A 67 -3.49 -1.16 -31.74
CA ARG A 67 -4.44 -1.38 -32.84
C ARG A 67 -5.18 -0.12 -33.26
N ASP A 68 -5.65 0.67 -32.30
CA ASP A 68 -6.47 1.86 -32.54
C ASP A 68 -6.15 2.98 -31.53
N ARG A 69 -5.54 4.05 -32.04
CA ARG A 69 -5.15 5.22 -31.24
C ARG A 69 -6.35 6.07 -30.81
N THR A 70 -7.40 6.14 -31.61
CA THR A 70 -8.59 6.94 -31.31
C THR A 70 -9.39 6.28 -30.19
N LEU A 71 -9.64 4.97 -30.33
CA LEU A 71 -10.30 4.18 -29.28
C LEU A 71 -9.48 4.20 -27.98
N SER A 72 -8.17 4.02 -28.05
CA SER A 72 -7.28 4.11 -26.89
C SER A 72 -7.38 5.47 -26.18
N SER A 73 -7.41 6.57 -26.93
CA SER A 73 -7.53 7.92 -26.35
C SER A 73 -8.87 8.13 -25.65
N TYR A 74 -9.96 7.60 -26.23
CA TYR A 74 -11.27 7.63 -25.59
C TYR A 74 -11.30 6.81 -24.29
N LEU A 75 -10.78 5.57 -24.31
CA LEU A 75 -10.72 4.71 -23.13
C LEU A 75 -9.84 5.30 -22.02
N LYS A 76 -8.71 5.92 -22.36
CA LYS A 76 -7.88 6.67 -21.40
C LYS A 76 -8.67 7.81 -20.74
N THR A 77 -9.52 8.49 -21.49
CA THR A 77 -10.39 9.55 -20.95
C THR A 77 -11.43 8.96 -20.00
N LEU A 78 -12.01 7.80 -20.30
CA LEU A 78 -12.92 7.10 -19.39
C LEU A 78 -12.20 6.66 -18.10
N ASN A 79 -11.03 6.03 -18.22
CA ASN A 79 -10.22 5.65 -17.06
C ASN A 79 -9.90 6.86 -16.19
N LYS A 80 -9.57 8.01 -16.80
CA LYS A 80 -9.31 9.24 -16.03
C LYS A 80 -10.53 9.73 -15.26
N ARG A 81 -11.74 9.59 -15.82
CA ARG A 81 -12.98 9.93 -15.11
C ARG A 81 -13.22 9.00 -13.93
N VAL A 82 -12.95 7.70 -14.11
CA VAL A 82 -13.05 6.70 -13.04
C VAL A 82 -12.04 7.00 -11.92
N GLU A 83 -10.79 7.33 -12.28
CA GLU A 83 -9.75 7.73 -11.32
C GLU A 83 -10.18 8.95 -10.49
N LEU A 84 -10.78 9.97 -11.13
CA LEU A 84 -11.29 11.16 -10.42
C LEU A 84 -12.44 10.81 -9.46
N LEU A 85 -13.35 9.93 -9.87
CA LEU A 85 -14.41 9.44 -8.98
C LEU A 85 -13.83 8.64 -7.81
N SER A 86 -12.84 7.79 -8.07
CA SER A 86 -12.12 7.05 -7.04
C SER A 86 -11.51 7.98 -6.01
N GLN A 87 -10.88 9.08 -6.44
CA GLN A 87 -10.32 10.08 -5.53
C GLN A 87 -11.38 10.79 -4.67
N ILE A 88 -12.59 11.01 -5.19
CA ILE A 88 -13.70 11.58 -4.41
C ILE A 88 -14.20 10.58 -3.36
N VAL A 89 -14.37 9.31 -3.75
CA VAL A 89 -14.75 8.24 -2.82
C VAL A 89 -13.67 8.07 -1.75
N ALA A 90 -12.41 8.03 -2.15
CA ALA A 90 -11.29 7.87 -1.24
C ALA A 90 -11.18 9.02 -0.24
N GLN A 91 -11.49 10.27 -0.61
CA GLN A 91 -11.58 11.38 0.36
C GLN A 91 -12.68 11.16 1.42
N THR A 92 -13.82 10.61 1.02
CA THR A 92 -14.91 10.29 1.94
C THR A 92 -14.51 9.15 2.89
N VAL A 93 -13.80 8.17 2.35
CA VAL A 93 -13.34 6.98 3.07
C VAL A 93 -12.14 7.29 3.97
N LEU A 94 -11.20 8.15 3.55
CA LEU A 94 -10.06 8.61 4.34
C LEU A 94 -10.49 9.26 5.66
N GLY A 95 -11.60 9.99 5.68
CA GLY A 95 -12.16 10.54 6.92
C GLY A 95 -12.74 9.48 7.88
N GLN A 96 -12.85 8.22 7.43
CA GLN A 96 -13.35 7.08 8.19
C GLN A 96 -12.27 6.03 8.49
N ILE A 97 -11.13 6.09 7.79
CA ILE A 97 -10.00 5.19 8.01
C ILE A 97 -9.09 5.81 9.07
N GLY A 98 -8.42 4.95 9.85
CA GLY A 98 -7.51 5.35 10.91
C GLY A 98 -6.51 6.45 10.52
N GLU A 99 -5.96 7.11 11.54
CA GLU A 99 -5.16 8.32 11.37
C GLU A 99 -3.91 8.08 10.49
N LEU A 100 -3.49 9.14 9.80
CA LEU A 100 -2.22 9.18 9.09
C LEU A 100 -1.08 9.01 10.09
N GLN A 101 -0.27 7.97 9.90
CA GLN A 101 0.87 7.68 10.77
C GLN A 101 2.12 7.33 9.95
N PRO A 102 3.32 7.57 10.52
CA PRO A 102 4.57 7.16 9.88
C PRO A 102 4.69 5.64 9.88
N VAL A 103 5.11 5.09 8.75
CA VAL A 103 5.33 3.66 8.57
C VAL A 103 6.59 3.38 7.77
N MET A 104 7.18 2.21 7.98
CA MET A 104 8.17 1.63 7.07
C MET A 104 7.49 0.58 6.21
N LEU A 105 7.39 0.83 4.90
CA LEU A 105 6.73 -0.08 3.97
C LEU A 105 7.73 -0.77 3.04
N SER A 106 7.51 -2.06 2.81
CA SER A 106 8.19 -2.86 1.79
C SER A 106 7.20 -3.74 1.03
N GLU A 107 7.64 -4.42 -0.03
CA GLU A 107 6.79 -5.39 -0.73
C GLU A 107 6.39 -6.59 0.14
N GLY A 108 7.17 -6.87 1.20
CA GLY A 108 6.98 -8.04 2.06
C GLY A 108 6.26 -7.75 3.36
N GLY A 109 6.06 -6.49 3.75
CA GLY A 109 5.53 -6.16 5.05
C GLY A 109 5.57 -4.68 5.39
N ILE A 110 5.00 -4.35 6.54
CA ILE A 110 4.88 -2.98 7.06
C ILE A 110 5.24 -2.94 8.55
N GLU A 111 5.99 -1.92 8.94
CA GLU A 111 6.24 -1.54 10.33
C GLU A 111 5.45 -0.27 10.65
N PHE A 112 4.79 -0.24 11.80
CA PHE A 112 3.96 0.87 12.26
C PHE A 112 3.92 0.93 13.80
N HIS A 113 3.34 2.01 14.33
CA HIS A 113 3.11 2.18 15.77
C HIS A 113 1.67 1.85 16.13
N HIS A 114 1.45 1.23 17.29
CA HIS A 114 0.12 0.86 17.75
C HIS A 114 0.00 1.00 19.28
N PRO A 115 -1.13 1.52 19.79
CA PRO A 115 -1.30 1.76 21.23
C PRO A 115 -1.36 0.47 22.06
N HIS A 116 -1.72 -0.65 21.45
CA HIS A 116 -1.84 -1.95 22.12
C HIS A 116 -0.82 -2.95 21.58
N PRO A 117 -0.30 -3.87 22.41
CA PRO A 117 0.63 -4.90 21.95
C PRO A 117 -0.08 -5.88 21.01
N CYS A 118 0.61 -6.30 19.96
CA CYS A 118 0.20 -7.43 19.13
C CYS A 118 1.29 -8.49 19.21
N PRO A 119 1.08 -9.62 19.90
CA PRO A 119 2.10 -10.65 20.06
C PRO A 119 2.63 -11.19 18.72
N ALA A 120 3.90 -11.57 18.69
CA ALA A 120 4.48 -12.24 17.52
C ALA A 120 3.69 -13.51 17.16
N GLY A 121 3.44 -13.71 15.88
CA GLY A 121 2.59 -14.78 15.36
C GLY A 121 1.10 -14.44 15.29
N SER A 122 0.65 -13.31 15.86
CA SER A 122 -0.72 -12.83 15.65
C SER A 122 -0.95 -12.43 14.20
N HIS A 123 -2.18 -12.62 13.72
CA HIS A 123 -2.60 -12.22 12.38
C HIS A 123 -3.46 -10.96 12.45
N LEU A 124 -3.25 -10.06 11.50
CA LEU A 124 -3.85 -8.74 11.42
C LEU A 124 -4.49 -8.55 10.04
N SER A 125 -5.64 -7.90 10.03
CA SER A 125 -6.15 -7.18 8.88
C SER A 125 -5.49 -5.81 8.87
N VAL A 126 -4.83 -5.48 7.76
CA VAL A 126 -4.14 -4.22 7.54
C VAL A 126 -4.87 -3.48 6.43
N LYS A 127 -5.63 -2.47 6.84
CA LYS A 127 -6.35 -1.58 5.94
C LYS A 127 -5.52 -0.34 5.75
N LEU A 128 -5.13 -0.08 4.50
CA LEU A 128 -4.19 1.00 4.19
C LEU A 128 -4.67 1.83 3.00
N VAL A 129 -4.43 3.14 3.06
CA VAL A 129 -4.62 4.07 1.95
C VAL A 129 -3.30 4.75 1.59
N LEU A 130 -2.81 4.44 0.39
CA LEU A 130 -1.53 4.90 -0.13
C LEU A 130 -1.69 6.22 -0.90
N MET A 131 -0.94 7.24 -0.50
CA MET A 131 -1.06 8.62 -0.98
C MET A 131 0.09 9.01 -1.94
N PRO A 132 -0.16 9.85 -2.96
CA PRO A 132 -1.33 10.72 -3.15
C PRO A 132 -2.47 10.13 -3.98
N GLN A 133 -2.31 8.94 -4.58
CA GLN A 133 -3.35 8.35 -5.46
C GLN A 133 -4.57 7.83 -4.70
N ALA A 134 -4.52 7.84 -3.36
CA ALA A 134 -5.53 7.33 -2.46
C ALA A 134 -5.88 5.85 -2.73
N LEU A 135 -4.85 5.07 -3.04
CA LEU A 135 -4.96 3.64 -3.34
C LEU A 135 -5.28 2.87 -2.05
N GLY A 136 -6.53 2.40 -1.93
CA GLY A 136 -6.98 1.55 -0.84
C GLY A 136 -6.59 0.07 -1.05
N LEU A 137 -6.02 -0.55 -0.01
CA LEU A 137 -5.75 -1.99 0.03
C LEU A 137 -6.16 -2.60 1.38
N LEU A 138 -6.74 -3.79 1.32
CA LEU A 138 -7.00 -4.65 2.48
C LEU A 138 -6.08 -5.87 2.40
N LEU A 139 -5.13 -5.97 3.33
CA LEU A 139 -4.10 -7.00 3.33
C LEU A 139 -4.12 -7.82 4.61
N ARG A 140 -3.77 -9.11 4.52
CA ARG A 140 -3.41 -9.90 5.70
C ARG A 140 -1.95 -9.70 6.04
N ALA A 141 -1.64 -9.63 7.32
CA ALA A 141 -0.27 -9.64 7.78
C ALA A 141 -0.11 -10.44 9.07
N ARG A 142 1.04 -11.08 9.23
CA ARG A 142 1.44 -11.73 10.48
C ARG A 142 2.46 -10.87 11.20
N VAL A 143 2.28 -10.69 12.50
CA VAL A 143 3.25 -10.01 13.34
C VAL A 143 4.53 -10.86 13.43
N VAL A 144 5.65 -10.27 13.04
CA VAL A 144 6.98 -10.85 13.18
C VAL A 144 7.59 -10.48 14.53
N ASP A 145 7.42 -9.21 14.92
CA ASP A 145 8.00 -8.68 16.15
C ASP A 145 7.14 -7.52 16.71
N CYS A 146 7.14 -7.38 18.04
CA CYS A 146 6.40 -6.35 18.75
C CYS A 146 7.23 -5.85 19.92
N GLN A 147 7.65 -4.59 19.86
CA GLN A 147 8.54 -3.98 20.85
C GLN A 147 7.87 -2.75 21.46
N ALA A 148 7.91 -2.63 22.79
CA ALA A 148 7.48 -1.41 23.46
C ALA A 148 8.39 -0.24 23.07
N HIS A 149 7.80 0.91 22.72
CA HIS A 149 8.51 2.10 22.30
C HIS A 149 7.80 3.36 22.81
N ALA A 150 8.47 4.16 23.64
CA ALA A 150 7.99 5.49 24.06
C ALA A 150 6.50 5.59 24.52
N GLY A 151 5.93 4.52 25.07
CA GLY A 151 4.53 4.49 25.55
C GLY A 151 3.54 3.81 24.60
N ASP A 152 3.97 3.43 23.40
CA ASP A 152 3.23 2.58 22.45
C ASP A 152 4.03 1.31 22.10
N TYR A 153 3.63 0.61 21.05
CA TYR A 153 4.32 -0.55 20.51
C TYR A 153 4.69 -0.33 19.05
N ARG A 154 5.95 -0.54 18.72
CA ARG A 154 6.42 -0.70 17.35
C ARG A 154 6.17 -2.14 16.92
N ILE A 155 5.37 -2.32 15.88
CA ILE A 155 4.96 -3.63 15.37
C ILE A 155 5.53 -3.79 13.97
N ASN A 156 6.28 -4.87 13.75
CA ASN A 156 6.77 -5.27 12.44
C ASN A 156 5.99 -6.48 11.94
N THR A 157 5.49 -6.40 10.71
CA THR A 157 4.63 -7.43 10.12
C THR A 157 5.13 -7.90 8.77
N GLU A 158 4.77 -9.12 8.39
CA GLU A 158 4.94 -9.68 7.06
C GLU A 158 3.58 -9.88 6.42
N PHE A 159 3.40 -9.44 5.17
CA PHE A 159 2.16 -9.65 4.43
C PHE A 159 1.99 -11.13 4.08
N GLU A 160 0.74 -11.60 4.14
CA GLU A 160 0.37 -12.98 3.89
C GLU A 160 -0.56 -13.08 2.69
N SER A 161 -0.34 -14.11 1.86
CA SER A 161 -1.24 -14.49 0.77
C SER A 161 -1.60 -13.34 -0.20
N LEU A 162 -0.66 -12.41 -0.44
CA LEU A 162 -0.85 -11.33 -1.42
C LEU A 162 -1.16 -11.90 -2.80
N THR A 163 -2.18 -11.37 -3.46
CA THR A 163 -2.42 -11.63 -4.88
C THR A 163 -1.31 -11.00 -5.73
N ASP A 164 -1.11 -11.50 -6.95
CA ASP A 164 -0.14 -10.91 -7.87
C ASP A 164 -0.45 -9.43 -8.15
N THR A 165 -1.73 -9.07 -8.28
CA THR A 165 -2.20 -7.69 -8.44
C THR A 165 -1.81 -6.83 -7.23
N GLN A 166 -2.07 -7.29 -6.01
CA GLN A 166 -1.69 -6.56 -4.78
C GLN A 166 -0.18 -6.37 -4.66
N ARG A 167 0.60 -7.44 -4.90
CA ARG A 167 2.06 -7.38 -4.88
C ARG A 167 2.60 -6.36 -5.87
N GLN A 168 2.09 -6.37 -7.11
CA GLN A 168 2.52 -5.42 -8.14
C GLN A 168 2.11 -3.99 -7.83
N LEU A 169 0.95 -3.78 -7.21
CA LEU A 169 0.51 -2.46 -6.75
C LEU A 169 1.44 -1.89 -5.68
N LEU A 170 1.78 -2.69 -4.65
CA LEU A 170 2.74 -2.31 -3.61
C LEU A 170 4.12 -2.00 -4.21
N ALA A 171 4.65 -2.89 -5.05
CA ALA A 171 5.94 -2.69 -5.72
C ALA A 171 5.95 -1.39 -6.55
N ARG A 172 4.89 -1.15 -7.33
CA ARG A 172 4.75 0.07 -8.13
C ARG A 172 4.72 1.31 -7.25
N TYR A 173 3.97 1.28 -6.15
CA TYR A 173 3.88 2.40 -5.21
C TYR A 173 5.24 2.72 -4.58
N ILE A 174 5.94 1.70 -4.07
CA ILE A 174 7.26 1.82 -3.45
C ILE A 174 8.26 2.44 -4.44
N LEU A 175 8.31 1.91 -5.67
CA LEU A 175 9.19 2.43 -6.71
C LEU A 175 8.89 3.90 -7.07
N GLN A 176 7.61 4.28 -7.11
CA GLN A 176 7.22 5.68 -7.36
C GLN A 176 7.68 6.60 -6.23
N LYS A 177 7.49 6.22 -4.97
CA LYS A 177 7.90 7.02 -3.80
C LYS A 177 9.42 7.15 -3.71
N GLN A 178 10.16 6.07 -3.95
CA GLN A 178 11.62 6.12 -4.03
C GLN A 178 12.11 7.04 -5.16
N ALA A 179 11.49 6.96 -6.35
CA ALA A 179 11.84 7.83 -7.46
C ALA A 179 11.55 9.30 -7.14
N GLN A 180 10.46 9.60 -6.43
CA GLN A 180 10.13 10.94 -5.96
C GLN A 180 11.15 11.45 -4.93
N ALA A 181 11.48 10.65 -3.92
CA ALA A 181 12.46 11.01 -2.90
C ALA A 181 13.84 11.33 -3.53
N ARG A 182 14.29 10.50 -4.48
CA ARG A 182 15.55 10.73 -5.21
C ARG A 182 15.55 12.04 -6.02
N ARG A 183 14.39 12.45 -6.57
CA ARG A 183 14.26 13.74 -7.29
C ARG A 183 14.38 14.91 -6.31
N LEU A 184 13.63 14.87 -5.22
CA LEU A 184 13.65 15.91 -4.18
C LEU A 184 15.04 16.09 -3.55
N ALA A 185 15.74 14.99 -3.26
CA ALA A 185 17.10 15.05 -2.71
C ALA A 185 18.10 15.74 -3.66
N ARG A 186 17.97 15.52 -4.98
CA ARG A 186 18.81 16.18 -5.99
C ARG A 186 18.49 17.67 -6.11
N GLU A 187 17.21 18.04 -6.06
CA GLU A 187 16.77 19.44 -6.10
C GLU A 187 17.27 20.22 -4.87
N GLN A 188 17.24 19.61 -3.68
CA GLN A 188 17.78 20.20 -2.44
C GLN A 188 19.30 20.38 -2.50
N GLN A 189 20.03 19.43 -3.08
CA GLN A 189 21.49 19.56 -3.28
C GLN A 189 21.86 20.64 -4.29
N THR A 190 21.00 20.90 -5.29
CA THR A 190 21.22 21.93 -6.31
C THR A 190 20.83 23.34 -5.82
N SER A 191 20.04 23.44 -4.75
CA SER A 191 19.52 24.69 -4.19
C SER A 191 20.21 25.12 -2.88
N ALA A 192 21.17 24.35 -2.37
CA ALA A 192 22.02 24.78 -1.27
C ALA A 192 23.02 25.84 -1.77
N PRO A 193 23.05 27.06 -1.20
CA PRO A 193 24.02 28.08 -1.59
C PRO A 193 25.44 27.68 -1.15
N GLU A 194 26.45 28.02 -1.96
CA GLU A 194 27.87 27.98 -1.60
C GLU A 194 28.20 28.88 -0.39
#